data_AF-A0A2V6R7V9-F1
#
_entry.id   AF-A0A2V6R7V9-F1
#
_cell.length_a   1.000
_cell.length_b   1.000
_cell.length_c   1.000
_cell.angle_alpha   90.00
_cell.angle_beta   90.00
_cell.angle_gamma   90.00
#
_symmetry.space_group_name_H-M   'P 1'
#
loop_
_entity.id
_entity.type
_entity.pdbx_description
1 polymer ?
#
loop_
_entity_poly.entity_id
_entity_poly.type
_entity_poly.pdbx_seq_one_letter_code
_entity_poly.pdbx_strand_id
1 'polypeptide(L)'
;MRERRRAATLLAGGLLALHAGGASVTSQAVDHINAMSRAPIATVAPRASAPPDTVWVPDRFVPLASGGQALVPGHWERWISAHEVGTPPLTAVNPADGSLTVYPAAVRPPAEQRREP
;
A
#
# COMPACT_ATOMS: atom_id res chain seq x y z
N MET A 1 47.31 -53.25 -22.63
CA MET A 1 47.29 -51.88 -22.06
C MET A 1 46.54 -50.86 -22.95
N ARG A 2 45.47 -51.23 -23.67
CA ARG A 2 44.73 -50.34 -24.61
C ARG A 2 43.25 -50.08 -24.26
N GLU A 3 42.66 -50.84 -23.34
CA GLU A 3 41.22 -50.73 -23.03
C GLU A 3 40.88 -49.67 -21.97
N ARG A 4 41.80 -49.41 -21.03
CA ARG A 4 41.56 -48.44 -19.94
C ARG A 4 41.46 -46.98 -20.41
N ARG A 5 41.98 -46.66 -21.60
CA ARG A 5 41.92 -45.29 -22.16
C ARG A 5 40.55 -44.95 -22.77
N ARG A 6 39.80 -45.94 -23.26
CA ARG A 6 38.50 -45.71 -23.93
C ARG A 6 37.36 -45.42 -22.94
N ALA A 7 37.40 -46.05 -21.76
CA ALA A 7 36.41 -45.83 -20.71
C ALA A 7 36.49 -44.41 -20.10
N ALA A 8 37.70 -43.85 -19.97
CA ALA A 8 37.90 -42.50 -19.44
C ALA A 8 37.37 -41.40 -20.37
N THR A 9 37.46 -41.60 -21.70
CA THR A 9 36.98 -40.62 -22.68
C THR A 9 35.44 -40.58 -22.76
N LEU A 10 34.77 -41.72 -22.56
CA LEU A 10 33.31 -41.78 -22.50
C LEU A 10 32.75 -41.13 -21.23
N LEU A 11 33.42 -41.29 -20.09
CA LEU A 11 33.04 -40.61 -18.84
C LEU A 11 33.23 -39.09 -18.93
N ALA A 12 34.32 -38.62 -19.54
CA ALA A 12 34.58 -37.19 -19.74
C ALA A 12 33.61 -36.56 -20.75
N GLY A 13 33.32 -37.24 -21.87
CA GLY A 13 32.35 -36.77 -22.87
C GLY A 13 30.91 -36.76 -22.34
N GLY A 14 30.53 -37.76 -21.53
CA GLY A 14 29.22 -37.82 -20.88
C GLY A 14 29.01 -36.70 -19.86
N LEU A 15 30.04 -36.34 -19.08
CA LEU A 15 29.95 -35.23 -18.11
C LEU A 15 29.82 -33.86 -18.80
N LEU A 16 30.52 -33.65 -19.92
CA LEU A 16 30.44 -32.41 -20.71
C LEU A 16 29.09 -32.26 -21.42
N ALA A 17 28.50 -33.36 -21.91
CA ALA A 17 27.16 -33.36 -22.48
C ALA A 17 26.07 -33.09 -21.41
N LEU A 18 26.26 -33.56 -20.18
CA LEU A 18 25.35 -33.30 -19.07
C LEU A 18 25.36 -31.82 -18.62
N HIS A 19 26.50 -31.14 -18.74
CA HIS A 19 26.62 -29.70 -18.46
C HIS A 19 26.09 -28.81 -19.60
N ALA A 20 26.06 -29.31 -20.83
CA ALA A 20 25.63 -28.53 -22.00
C ALA A 20 24.13 -28.62 -22.28
N GLY A 21 23.42 -29.64 -21.75
CA GLY A 21 22.02 -29.91 -22.09
C GLY A 21 20.98 -29.60 -21.01
N GLY A 22 21.39 -29.29 -19.78
CA GLY A 22 20.49 -28.97 -18.67
C GLY A 22 20.61 -27.50 -18.30
N ALA A 23 19.49 -26.79 -18.20
CA ALA A 23 19.47 -25.45 -17.62
C ALA A 23 20.19 -25.51 -16.27
N SER A 24 21.37 -24.87 -16.18
CA SER A 24 22.11 -24.75 -14.93
C SER A 24 21.20 -24.20 -13.82
N VAL A 25 21.46 -24.57 -12.57
CA VAL A 25 20.74 -24.02 -11.41
C VAL A 25 20.77 -22.48 -11.43
N THR A 26 21.88 -21.90 -11.91
CA THR A 26 22.03 -20.46 -12.11
C THR A 26 21.09 -19.90 -13.17
N SER A 27 20.96 -20.53 -14.35
CA SER A 27 20.01 -20.06 -15.38
C SER A 27 18.56 -20.16 -14.90
N GLN A 28 18.22 -21.21 -14.14
CA GLN A 28 16.88 -21.33 -13.55
C GLN A 28 16.62 -20.23 -12.51
N ALA A 29 17.60 -19.87 -11.70
CA ALA A 29 17.48 -18.76 -10.75
C ALA A 29 17.30 -17.41 -11.46
N VAL A 30 18.05 -17.16 -12.53
CA VAL A 30 17.91 -15.94 -13.35
C VAL A 30 16.54 -15.87 -14.02
N ASP A 31 16.07 -16.97 -14.59
CA ASP A 31 14.73 -17.05 -15.20
C ASP A 31 13.63 -16.82 -14.16
N HIS A 32 13.78 -17.37 -12.96
CA HIS A 32 12.85 -17.15 -11.86
C HIS A 32 12.80 -15.68 -11.41
N ILE A 33 13.96 -15.04 -11.26
CA ILE A 33 14.05 -13.60 -10.93
C ILE A 33 13.36 -12.77 -12.02
N ASN A 34 13.67 -13.02 -13.30
CA ASN A 34 13.05 -12.33 -14.42
C ASN A 34 11.54 -12.53 -14.47
N ALA A 35 11.05 -13.74 -14.15
CA ALA A 35 9.63 -14.03 -14.08
C ALA A 35 8.95 -13.25 -12.93
N MET A 36 9.58 -13.18 -11.76
CA MET A 36 9.05 -12.40 -10.63
C MET A 36 9.05 -10.89 -10.91
N SER A 37 10.09 -10.37 -11.57
CA SER A 37 10.17 -8.94 -11.91
C SER A 37 9.16 -8.50 -12.96
N ARG A 38 8.66 -9.43 -13.78
CA ARG A 38 7.62 -9.18 -14.79
C ARG A 38 6.24 -9.68 -14.36
N ALA A 39 6.11 -10.19 -13.14
CA ALA A 39 4.84 -10.66 -12.64
C ALA A 39 3.84 -9.49 -12.61
N PRO A 40 2.60 -9.70 -13.09
CA PRO A 40 1.59 -8.66 -12.99
C PRO A 40 1.34 -8.32 -11.52
N ILE A 41 1.18 -7.04 -11.24
CA ILE A 41 0.78 -6.59 -9.90
C ILE A 41 -0.63 -7.13 -9.64
N ALA A 42 -0.83 -7.75 -8.47
CA ALA A 42 -2.15 -8.18 -8.04
C ALA A 42 -3.06 -6.94 -7.93
N THR A 43 -3.96 -6.77 -8.89
CA THR A 43 -4.92 -5.67 -8.88
C THR A 43 -6.10 -6.04 -7.98
N VAL A 44 -6.27 -5.34 -6.88
CA VAL A 44 -7.48 -5.41 -6.06
C VAL A 44 -8.59 -4.66 -6.82
N ALA A 45 -9.80 -5.22 -6.84
CA ALA A 45 -10.95 -4.53 -7.41
C ALA A 45 -11.07 -3.12 -6.80
N PRO A 46 -11.31 -2.07 -7.60
CA PRO A 46 -11.52 -0.73 -7.07
C PRO A 46 -12.59 -0.77 -5.98
N ARG A 47 -12.27 -0.29 -4.78
CA ARG A 47 -13.29 -0.04 -3.76
C ARG A 47 -14.28 0.95 -4.36
N ALA A 48 -15.58 0.65 -4.26
CA ALA A 48 -16.63 1.56 -4.70
C ALA A 48 -16.31 2.98 -4.20
N SER A 49 -16.31 3.95 -5.13
CA SER A 49 -16.16 5.36 -4.79
C SER A 49 -17.20 5.73 -3.73
N ALA A 50 -16.85 6.67 -2.85
CA ALA A 50 -17.80 7.17 -1.87
C ALA A 50 -19.10 7.60 -2.58
N PRO A 51 -20.28 7.37 -1.99
CA PRO A 51 -21.58 7.73 -2.60
C PRO A 51 -21.60 9.19 -3.07
N PRO A 52 -22.44 9.56 -4.05
CA PRO A 52 -22.54 10.95 -4.55
C PRO A 52 -22.85 11.97 -3.44
N ASP A 53 -23.35 11.51 -2.31
CA ASP A 53 -23.68 12.28 -1.13
C ASP A 53 -22.48 12.43 -0.19
N THR A 54 -21.25 12.44 -0.69
CA THR A 54 -20.05 12.65 0.14
C THR A 54 -19.22 13.82 -0.34
N VAL A 55 -18.58 14.50 0.61
CA VAL A 55 -17.71 15.66 0.37
C VAL A 55 -16.36 15.43 1.02
N TRP A 56 -15.29 15.74 0.28
CA TRP A 56 -13.94 15.73 0.82
C TRP A 56 -13.71 17.00 1.63
N VAL A 57 -13.34 16.82 2.88
CA VAL A 57 -12.85 17.89 3.74
C VAL A 57 -11.33 17.78 3.77
N PRO A 58 -10.58 18.81 3.31
CA PRO A 58 -9.13 18.79 3.36
C PRO A 58 -8.61 18.87 4.80
N ASP A 59 -7.30 18.79 4.99
CA ASP A 59 -6.67 19.02 6.29
C ASP A 59 -7.08 20.39 6.86
N ARG A 60 -7.40 20.43 8.16
CA ARG A 60 -7.82 21.66 8.85
C ARG A 60 -7.05 21.88 10.13
N PHE A 61 -6.66 23.12 10.39
CA PHE A 61 -6.18 23.54 11.68
C PHE A 61 -7.33 24.21 12.45
N VAL A 62 -7.70 23.63 13.58
CA VAL A 62 -8.79 24.12 14.43
C VAL A 62 -8.24 24.64 15.76
N PRO A 63 -8.72 25.78 16.30
CA PRO A 63 -8.26 26.30 17.57
C PRO A 63 -8.60 25.35 18.73
N LEU A 64 -7.64 25.12 19.62
CA LEU A 64 -7.86 24.39 20.87
C LEU A 64 -8.27 25.35 22.00
N ALA A 65 -9.17 24.91 22.87
CA ALA A 65 -9.60 25.69 24.04
C ALA A 65 -8.43 25.99 25.01
N SER A 66 -7.43 25.11 25.07
CA SER A 66 -6.19 25.29 25.84
C SER A 66 -5.20 26.29 25.22
N GLY A 67 -5.52 26.86 24.05
CA GLY A 67 -4.58 27.61 23.22
C GLY A 67 -3.87 26.72 22.20
N GLY A 68 -3.43 27.32 21.09
CA GLY A 68 -2.86 26.61 19.94
C GLY A 68 -3.91 26.12 18.94
N GLN A 69 -3.48 25.23 18.03
CA GLN A 69 -4.34 24.63 17.01
C GLN A 69 -4.11 23.13 16.98
N ALA A 70 -5.14 22.34 16.69
CA ALA A 70 -5.00 20.93 16.35
C ALA A 70 -5.18 20.72 14.84
N LEU A 71 -4.38 19.83 14.28
CA LEU A 71 -4.52 19.35 12.91
C LEU A 71 -5.57 18.24 12.86
N VAL A 72 -6.63 18.45 12.12
CA VAL A 72 -7.60 17.42 11.72
C VAL A 72 -7.23 16.97 10.30
N PRO A 73 -6.78 15.72 10.11
CA PRO A 73 -6.48 15.20 8.78
C PRO A 73 -7.72 15.16 7.88
N GLY A 74 -7.46 15.22 6.58
CA GLY A 74 -8.47 15.18 5.55
C GLY A 74 -9.29 13.91 5.61
N HIS A 75 -10.59 14.06 5.44
CA HIS A 75 -11.56 12.99 5.59
C HIS A 75 -12.77 13.21 4.69
N TRP A 76 -13.54 12.14 4.49
CA TRP A 76 -14.81 12.21 3.79
C TRP A 76 -15.94 12.40 4.79
N GLU A 77 -16.85 13.32 4.50
CA GLU A 77 -18.12 13.49 5.21
C GLU A 77 -19.28 13.10 4.29
N ARG A 78 -20.42 12.72 4.88
CA ARG A 78 -21.62 12.33 4.13
C ARG A 78 -22.72 13.37 4.30
N TRP A 79 -23.22 13.95 3.22
CA TRP A 79 -24.42 14.78 3.22
C TRP A 79 -25.62 14.00 3.77
N ILE A 80 -26.32 14.62 4.71
CA ILE A 80 -27.60 14.15 5.26
C ILE A 80 -28.72 15.07 4.77
N SER A 81 -28.45 16.37 4.69
CA SER A 81 -29.33 17.39 4.13
C SER A 81 -28.50 18.55 3.57
N ALA A 82 -29.14 19.61 3.07
CA ALA A 82 -28.43 20.82 2.64
C ALA A 82 -27.67 21.55 3.78
N HIS A 83 -27.96 21.21 5.04
CA HIS A 83 -27.41 21.89 6.22
C HIS A 83 -26.71 20.95 7.20
N GLU A 84 -26.71 19.64 6.93
CA GLU A 84 -26.16 18.64 7.84
C GLU A 84 -25.32 17.62 7.09
N VAL A 85 -24.20 17.28 7.70
CA VAL A 85 -23.28 16.22 7.28
C VAL A 85 -23.02 15.26 8.43
N GLY A 86 -22.92 13.98 8.10
CA GLY A 86 -22.38 12.95 8.97
C GLY A 86 -20.86 12.91 8.85
N THR A 87 -20.18 13.26 9.92
CA THR A 87 -18.72 13.21 10.03
C THR A 87 -18.30 11.87 10.66
N PRO A 88 -17.28 11.19 10.11
CA PRO A 88 -16.74 9.97 10.70
C PRO A 88 -16.08 10.25 12.06
N PRO A 89 -15.67 9.23 12.82
CA PRO A 89 -14.76 9.44 13.93
C PRO A 89 -13.49 10.15 13.43
N LEU A 90 -13.11 11.24 14.10
CA LEU A 90 -11.96 12.05 13.71
C LEU A 90 -10.84 11.90 14.73
N THR A 91 -9.61 12.01 14.28
CA THR A 91 -8.44 12.14 15.14
C THR A 91 -7.82 13.50 14.90
N ALA A 92 -7.76 14.34 15.92
CA ALA A 92 -7.02 15.59 15.86
C ALA A 92 -5.64 15.41 16.52
N VAL A 93 -4.62 15.97 15.88
CA VAL A 93 -3.23 15.92 16.32
C VAL A 93 -2.85 17.30 16.84
N ASN A 94 -2.36 17.39 18.09
CA ASN A 94 -1.71 18.60 18.55
C ASN A 94 -0.31 18.68 17.91
N PRO A 95 -0.03 19.65 17.01
CA PRO A 95 1.25 19.76 16.33
C PRO A 95 2.40 20.15 17.26
N ALA A 96 2.13 20.66 18.47
CA ALA A 96 3.17 21.07 19.41
C ALA A 96 3.86 19.87 20.10
N ASP A 97 3.09 18.82 20.40
CA ASP A 97 3.57 17.65 21.17
C ASP A 97 3.23 16.30 20.53
N GLY A 98 2.47 16.28 19.44
CA GLY A 98 2.04 15.07 18.74
C GLY A 98 0.89 14.32 19.42
N SER A 99 0.30 14.86 20.50
CA SER A 99 -0.80 14.21 21.20
C SER A 99 -2.05 14.07 20.33
N LEU A 100 -2.79 12.98 20.55
CA LEU A 100 -3.98 12.62 19.77
C LEU A 100 -5.24 12.80 20.59
N THR A 101 -6.23 13.49 20.01
CA THR A 101 -7.60 13.55 20.54
C THR A 101 -8.55 12.88 19.55
N VAL A 102 -9.31 11.90 20.01
CA VAL A 102 -10.32 11.22 19.18
C VAL A 102 -11.68 11.84 19.43
N TYR A 103 -12.33 12.28 18.36
CA TYR A 103 -13.71 12.75 18.36
C TYR A 103 -14.61 11.65 17.80
N PRO A 104 -15.74 11.34 18.45
CA PRO A 104 -16.67 10.35 17.93
C PRO A 104 -17.31 10.83 16.62
N ALA A 105 -17.89 9.89 15.88
CA ALA A 105 -18.74 10.24 14.74
C ALA A 105 -19.91 11.12 15.21
N ALA A 106 -20.29 12.10 14.40
CA ALA A 106 -21.35 13.03 14.74
C ALA A 106 -22.05 13.59 13.50
N VAL A 107 -23.28 14.09 13.68
CA VAL A 107 -23.99 14.90 12.70
C VAL A 107 -23.76 16.37 13.06
N ARG A 108 -23.37 17.17 12.07
CA ARG A 108 -22.99 18.57 12.28
C ARG A 108 -23.15 19.41 11.01
N PRO A 109 -23.03 20.75 11.09
CA PRO A 109 -23.01 21.60 9.91
C PRO A 109 -21.80 21.33 9.00
N PRO A 110 -21.82 21.76 7.72
CA PRO A 110 -20.70 21.65 6.80
C PRO A 110 -19.39 22.23 7.36
N ALA A 111 -18.25 21.70 6.89
CA ALA A 111 -16.92 21.99 7.44
C ALA A 111 -16.58 23.48 7.43
N GLU A 112 -17.03 24.19 6.40
CA GLU A 112 -16.79 25.62 6.18
C GLU A 112 -17.46 26.49 7.25
N GLN A 113 -18.48 25.96 7.93
CA GLN A 113 -19.26 26.65 8.95
C GLN A 113 -18.76 26.35 10.37
N ARG A 114 -17.85 25.38 10.52
CA ARG A 114 -17.35 24.92 11.82
C ARG A 114 -16.06 25.61 12.22
N ARG A 115 -15.88 25.80 13.53
CA ARG A 115 -14.59 26.15 14.15
C ARG A 115 -13.94 25.00 14.91
N GLU A 116 -14.62 23.87 14.99
CA GLU A 116 -14.21 22.64 15.69
C GLU A 116 -14.12 21.46 14.70
N PRO A 117 -13.44 20.36 15.06
CA PRO A 117 -13.40 19.13 14.26
C PRO A 117 -14.79 18.63 13.90
#